data_AF-A0A7W4BAJ4-F1
#
_entry.id   AF-A0A7W4BAJ4-F1
#
_cell.length_a   1.000
_cell.length_b   1.000
_cell.length_c   1.000
_cell.angle_alpha   90.00
_cell.angle_beta   90.00
_cell.angle_gamma   90.00
#
_symmetry.space_group_name_H-M   'P 1'
#
loop_
_entity.id
_entity.type
_entity.pdbx_description
1 polymer ?
#
loop_
_entity_poly.entity_id
_entity_poly.type
_entity_poly.pdbx_seq_one_letter_code
_entity_poly.pdbx_strand_id
1 'polypeptide(L)'
;MSCLPSPANLSILSIASSMLLLSGCVSTTPSSSVQKQDLAGLNSELNSIINNSCTASFQCKVLEVGARACGGPSKYAVYSTLNTSQEEAEQLAQQITKQESIQNKAQGLTDCSPVLEVQSLCINQQCQSFDIK
;
A
#
# COMPACT_ATOMS: atom_id res chain seq x y z
N MET A 1 -25.79 5.22 -56.83
CA MET A 1 -26.31 6.09 -57.92
C MET A 1 -27.82 6.12 -57.81
N SER A 2 -28.41 7.29 -58.08
CA SER A 2 -29.84 7.60 -58.24
C SER A 2 -30.55 8.33 -57.09
N CYS A 3 -30.80 9.61 -57.40
CA CYS A 3 -32.04 10.36 -57.22
C CYS A 3 -32.35 11.08 -55.89
N LEU A 4 -32.23 12.41 -55.91
CA LEU A 4 -33.14 13.34 -55.22
C LEU A 4 -34.52 13.33 -55.94
N PRO A 5 -35.63 13.62 -55.24
CA PRO A 5 -36.18 14.99 -55.26
C PRO A 5 -36.94 15.45 -53.98
N SER A 6 -36.83 16.77 -53.71
CA SER A 6 -37.84 17.79 -53.33
C SER A 6 -39.14 17.51 -52.51
N PRO A 7 -39.77 18.59 -51.97
CA PRO A 7 -40.56 18.58 -50.72
C PRO A 7 -42.09 18.67 -50.93
N ALA A 8 -42.89 18.39 -49.88
CA ALA A 8 -44.10 19.16 -49.49
C ALA A 8 -44.93 18.50 -48.37
N ASN A 9 -45.08 19.25 -47.28
CA ASN A 9 -46.26 19.53 -46.43
C ASN A 9 -47.25 18.48 -45.87
N LEU A 10 -47.51 18.73 -44.57
CA LEU A 10 -48.72 18.60 -43.75
C LEU A 10 -49.35 17.22 -43.52
N SER A 11 -49.30 16.76 -42.26
CA SER A 11 -50.51 16.72 -41.44
C SER A 11 -50.21 16.54 -39.95
N ILE A 12 -51.03 17.24 -39.17
CA ILE A 12 -51.04 17.39 -37.72
C ILE A 12 -51.45 16.07 -37.06
N LEU A 13 -50.77 15.67 -35.99
CA LEU A 13 -51.43 15.08 -34.82
C LEU A 13 -50.58 15.33 -33.57
N SER A 14 -51.10 16.18 -32.68
CA SER A 14 -50.60 16.42 -31.34
C SER A 14 -50.49 15.12 -30.55
N ILE A 15 -49.29 14.80 -30.07
CA ILE A 15 -49.14 14.15 -28.78
C ILE A 15 -48.00 14.89 -28.08
N ALA A 16 -48.38 15.80 -27.17
CA ALA A 16 -47.47 16.40 -26.22
C ALA A 16 -46.91 15.27 -25.34
N SER A 17 -45.70 14.81 -25.65
CA SER A 17 -44.92 13.95 -24.78
C SER A 17 -43.64 14.68 -24.45
N SER A 18 -43.72 15.48 -23.38
CA SER A 18 -42.57 16.08 -22.73
C SER A 18 -41.69 14.98 -22.14
N MET A 19 -40.75 14.45 -22.93
CA MET A 19 -39.59 13.76 -22.37
C MET A 19 -38.55 14.81 -22.00
N LEU A 20 -38.58 15.22 -20.73
CA LEU A 20 -37.41 15.82 -20.09
C LEU A 20 -36.29 14.78 -20.09
N LEU A 21 -35.35 14.90 -21.03
CA LEU A 21 -34.06 14.24 -20.92
C LEU A 21 -33.24 15.01 -19.89
N LEU A 22 -33.28 14.59 -18.62
CA LEU A 22 -32.22 14.90 -17.67
C LEU A 22 -30.98 14.14 -18.13
N SER A 23 -30.15 14.77 -18.95
CA SER A 23 -28.76 14.39 -19.13
C SER A 23 -28.02 14.60 -17.82
N GLY A 24 -28.12 13.62 -16.93
CA GLY A 24 -27.22 13.50 -15.79
C GLY A 24 -25.81 13.24 -16.30
N CYS A 25 -24.89 14.17 -16.06
CA CYS A 25 -23.48 13.88 -16.17
C CYS A 25 -23.14 12.80 -15.15
N VAL A 26 -22.99 11.54 -15.58
CA VAL A 26 -22.27 10.56 -14.78
C VAL A 26 -20.81 11.01 -14.79
N SER A 27 -20.41 11.69 -13.72
CA SER A 27 -19.00 11.85 -13.42
C SER A 27 -18.47 10.45 -13.13
N THR A 28 -17.99 9.76 -14.18
CA THR A 28 -16.92 8.78 -14.00
C THR A 28 -15.75 9.60 -13.48
N THR A 29 -15.71 9.74 -12.16
CA THR A 29 -14.45 9.94 -11.48
C THR A 29 -13.62 8.73 -11.88
N PRO A 30 -12.46 8.89 -12.56
CA PRO A 30 -11.50 7.83 -12.55
C PRO A 30 -11.15 7.67 -11.08
N SER A 31 -11.78 6.68 -10.43
CA SER A 31 -11.33 6.14 -9.17
C SER A 31 -9.98 5.52 -9.48
N SER A 32 -8.98 6.39 -9.59
CA SER A 32 -7.62 6.06 -9.20
C SER A 32 -7.77 5.71 -7.73
N SER A 33 -8.18 4.47 -7.47
CA SER A 33 -8.00 3.83 -6.20
C SER A 33 -6.50 3.83 -6.00
N VAL A 34 -5.97 4.93 -5.48
CA VAL A 34 -4.90 4.84 -4.51
C VAL A 34 -5.51 3.94 -3.46
N GLN A 35 -5.34 2.63 -3.64
CA GLN A 35 -5.70 1.66 -2.62
C GLN A 35 -5.02 2.21 -1.38
N LYS A 36 -5.82 2.67 -0.43
CA LYS A 36 -5.32 3.13 0.85
C LYS A 36 -4.75 1.88 1.48
N GLN A 37 -3.47 1.62 1.22
CA GLN A 37 -2.81 0.38 1.62
C GLN A 37 -2.97 0.29 3.12
N ASP A 38 -3.70 -0.74 3.55
CA ASP A 38 -3.96 -0.92 4.96
C ASP A 38 -2.65 -1.29 5.65
N LEU A 39 -2.26 -0.48 6.64
CA LEU A 39 -1.02 -0.67 7.38
C LEU A 39 -1.02 -2.03 8.08
N ALA A 40 -2.18 -2.46 8.59
CA ALA A 40 -2.32 -3.77 9.22
C ALA A 40 -2.12 -4.90 8.21
N GLY A 41 -2.71 -4.79 7.03
CA GLY A 41 -2.49 -5.72 5.90
C GLY A 41 -1.01 -5.86 5.53
N LEU A 42 -0.31 -4.74 5.30
CA LEU A 42 1.12 -4.76 4.96
C LEU A 42 1.99 -5.40 6.06
N ASN A 43 1.70 -5.10 7.33
CA ASN A 43 2.40 -5.72 8.46
C ASN A 43 2.13 -7.23 8.53
N SER A 44 0.88 -7.65 8.28
CA SER A 44 0.52 -9.07 8.24
C SER A 44 1.25 -9.82 7.13
N GLU A 45 1.36 -9.20 5.95
CA GLU A 45 2.07 -9.76 4.80
C GLU A 45 3.56 -9.92 5.12
N LEU A 46 4.22 -8.88 5.64
CA LEU A 46 5.61 -8.96 6.07
C LEU A 46 5.83 -10.09 7.09
N ASN A 47 4.97 -10.18 8.10
CA ASN A 47 5.06 -11.23 9.12
C ASN A 47 4.85 -12.64 8.54
N SER A 48 4.07 -12.77 7.46
CA SER A 48 3.79 -14.06 6.82
C SER A 48 4.96 -14.59 6.00
N ILE A 49 5.78 -13.71 5.43
CA ILE A 49 6.95 -14.10 4.62
C ILE A 49 8.22 -14.26 5.46
N ILE A 50 8.30 -13.59 6.62
CA ILE A 50 9.47 -13.67 7.49
C ILE A 50 9.61 -15.08 8.05
N ASN A 51 10.77 -15.67 7.82
CA ASN A 51 11.19 -16.92 8.41
C ASN A 51 12.49 -16.72 9.20
N ASN A 52 12.54 -17.22 10.43
CA ASN A 52 13.71 -17.07 11.29
C ASN A 52 14.61 -18.30 11.32
N SER A 53 14.24 -19.40 10.66
CA SER A 53 15.07 -20.61 10.67
C SER A 53 16.39 -20.37 9.95
N CYS A 54 17.50 -20.74 10.59
CA CYS A 54 18.84 -20.49 10.09
C CYS A 54 19.78 -21.66 10.38
N THR A 55 20.84 -21.77 9.57
CA THR A 55 21.94 -22.70 9.80
C THR A 55 23.26 -22.00 10.11
N ALA A 56 23.35 -20.69 9.86
CA ALA A 56 24.51 -19.87 10.16
C ALA A 56 24.15 -18.39 10.34
N SER A 57 24.88 -17.66 11.18
CA SER A 57 24.56 -16.26 11.53
C SER A 57 24.59 -15.28 10.35
N PHE A 58 25.36 -15.54 9.28
CA PHE A 58 25.39 -14.64 8.12
C PHE A 58 24.07 -14.58 7.34
N GLN A 59 23.19 -15.57 7.54
CA GLN A 59 21.84 -15.63 6.97
C GLN A 59 20.88 -14.71 7.74
N CYS A 60 21.18 -14.42 9.01
CA CYS A 60 20.35 -13.54 9.82
C CYS A 60 20.59 -12.09 9.43
N LYS A 61 19.51 -11.38 9.11
CA LYS A 61 19.50 -9.98 8.73
C LYS A 61 18.58 -9.20 9.66
N VAL A 62 18.84 -7.91 9.73
CA VAL A 62 18.03 -6.93 10.44
C VAL A 62 17.41 -6.03 9.38
N LEU A 63 16.10 -5.85 9.44
CA LEU A 63 15.32 -5.04 8.52
C LEU A 63 14.72 -3.86 9.27
N GLU A 64 14.98 -2.66 8.79
CA GLU A 64 14.31 -1.45 9.25
C GLU A 64 12.88 -1.43 8.73
N VAL A 65 11.89 -1.32 9.61
CA VAL A 65 10.48 -1.33 9.22
C VAL A 65 9.77 -0.12 9.83
N GLY A 66 8.96 0.54 9.00
CA GLY A 66 8.10 1.61 9.46
C GLY A 66 8.81 2.96 9.59
N ALA A 67 8.10 3.93 10.16
CA ALA A 67 8.56 5.29 10.34
C ALA A 67 8.05 5.86 11.65
N ARG A 68 8.92 6.52 12.40
CA ARG A 68 8.55 7.32 13.57
C ARG A 68 8.31 8.78 13.20
N ALA A 69 7.62 9.51 14.07
CA ALA A 69 7.35 10.93 13.88
C ALA A 69 8.63 11.77 13.70
N CYS A 70 9.65 11.50 14.51
CA CYS A 70 10.93 12.23 14.49
C CYS A 70 12.00 11.56 13.62
N GLY A 71 11.62 10.60 12.75
CA GLY A 71 12.54 9.86 11.88
C GLY A 71 13.05 8.55 12.46
N GLY A 72 13.66 7.74 11.59
CA GLY A 72 14.07 6.36 11.88
C GLY A 72 12.91 5.36 11.79
N PRO A 73 13.23 4.05 11.85
CA PRO A 73 12.23 3.00 11.79
C PRO A 73 11.39 2.95 13.07
N SER A 74 10.16 2.45 12.97
CA SER A 74 9.32 2.19 14.14
C SER A 74 9.66 0.87 14.82
N LYS A 75 10.31 -0.06 14.09
CA LYS A 75 10.84 -1.32 14.61
C LYS A 75 11.97 -1.86 13.75
N TYR A 76 12.75 -2.76 14.33
CA TYR A 76 13.68 -3.63 13.60
C TYR A 76 13.11 -5.06 13.57
N ALA A 77 12.99 -5.64 12.38
CA ALA A 77 12.59 -7.03 12.20
C ALA A 77 13.83 -7.89 11.93
N VAL A 78 13.97 -9.01 12.64
CA VAL A 78 15.01 -10.00 12.35
C VAL A 78 14.42 -11.12 11.50
N TYR A 79 15.16 -11.53 10.48
CA TYR A 79 14.77 -12.63 9.59
C TYR A 79 15.97 -13.38 9.05
N SER A 80 15.74 -14.56 8.48
CA SER A 80 16.74 -15.40 7.81
C SER A 80 16.58 -15.34 6.29
N THR A 81 17.67 -15.06 5.58
CA THR A 81 17.71 -15.13 4.10
C THR A 81 17.72 -16.57 3.58
N LEU A 82 17.73 -17.58 4.46
CA LEU A 82 17.64 -18.98 4.04
C LEU A 82 16.32 -19.29 3.34
N ASN A 83 15.21 -18.72 3.84
CA ASN A 83 13.86 -18.99 3.35
C ASN A 83 13.02 -17.72 3.14
N THR A 84 13.59 -16.54 3.41
CA THR A 84 12.90 -15.25 3.21
C THR A 84 13.57 -14.53 2.05
N SER A 85 12.78 -14.07 1.08
CA SER A 85 13.27 -13.18 0.02
C SER A 85 13.61 -11.81 0.62
N GLN A 86 14.89 -11.42 0.53
CA GLN A 86 15.35 -10.12 1.03
C GLN A 86 14.65 -8.97 0.27
N GLU A 87 14.55 -9.07 -1.05
CA GLU A 87 13.93 -8.02 -1.87
C GLU A 87 12.45 -7.82 -1.52
N GLU A 88 11.70 -8.92 -1.35
CA GLU A 88 10.27 -8.85 -1.00
C GLU A 88 10.07 -8.25 0.39
N ALA A 89 10.89 -8.66 1.37
CA ALA A 89 10.86 -8.10 2.71
C ALA A 89 11.17 -6.59 2.72
N GLU A 90 12.19 -6.15 1.97
CA GLU A 90 12.55 -4.74 1.82
C GLU A 90 11.43 -3.93 1.15
N GLN A 91 10.79 -4.48 0.12
CA GLN A 91 9.65 -3.83 -0.55
C GLN A 91 8.45 -3.65 0.38
N LEU A 92 8.12 -4.66 1.19
CA LEU A 92 7.05 -4.56 2.19
C LEU A 92 7.41 -3.56 3.28
N ALA A 93 8.65 -3.57 3.77
CA ALA A 93 9.13 -2.61 4.76
C ALA A 93 9.00 -1.17 4.25
N GLN A 94 9.41 -0.88 3.01
CA GLN A 94 9.28 0.44 2.40
C GLN A 94 7.82 0.90 2.30
N GLN A 95 6.90 0.00 1.97
CA GLN A 95 5.46 0.30 1.92
C GLN A 95 4.92 0.64 3.30
N ILE A 96 5.31 -0.12 4.33
CA ILE A 96 4.96 0.15 5.74
C ILE A 96 5.52 1.51 6.17
N THR A 97 6.80 1.79 5.92
CA THR A 97 7.45 3.07 6.22
C THR A 97 6.73 4.25 5.60
N LYS A 98 6.34 4.13 4.33
CA LYS A 98 5.59 5.18 3.63
C LYS A 98 4.24 5.42 4.29
N GLN A 99 3.51 4.35 4.62
CA GLN A 99 2.18 4.45 5.20
C GLN A 99 2.20 5.03 6.62
N GLU A 100 3.14 4.60 7.47
CA GLU A 100 3.34 5.17 8.80
C GLU A 100 3.74 6.65 8.72
N SER A 101 4.62 7.03 7.79
CA SER A 101 5.01 8.43 7.61
C SER A 101 3.81 9.33 7.27
N ILE A 102 2.89 8.85 6.43
CA ILE A 102 1.65 9.57 6.10
C ILE A 102 0.74 9.68 7.34
N GLN A 103 0.57 8.60 8.09
CA GLN A 103 -0.28 8.57 9.28
C GLN A 103 0.26 9.48 10.40
N ASN A 104 1.56 9.41 10.69
CA ASN A 104 2.22 10.24 11.69
C ASN A 104 2.02 11.74 11.40
N LYS A 105 2.18 12.16 10.14
CA LYS A 105 1.94 13.54 9.70
C LYS A 105 0.49 13.95 9.84
N ALA A 106 -0.44 13.09 9.42
CA ALA A 106 -1.88 13.38 9.49
C ALA A 106 -2.39 13.50 10.93
N GLN A 107 -1.79 12.74 11.86
CA GLN A 107 -2.15 12.74 13.28
C GLN A 107 -1.39 13.77 14.12
N GLY A 108 -0.39 14.44 13.54
CA GLY A 108 0.46 15.39 14.27
C GLY A 108 1.26 14.74 15.40
N LEU A 109 1.66 13.48 15.23
CA LEU A 109 2.48 12.79 16.22
C LEU A 109 3.87 13.44 16.33
N THR A 110 4.41 13.47 17.55
CA THR A 110 5.71 14.09 17.84
C THR A 110 6.59 13.24 18.77
N ASP A 111 6.25 11.97 18.97
CA ASP A 111 7.05 11.09 19.83
C ASP A 111 8.43 10.84 19.22
N CYS A 112 9.46 11.21 19.98
CA CYS A 112 10.87 11.07 19.62
C CYS A 112 11.61 10.01 20.45
N SER A 113 10.92 9.16 21.22
CA SER A 113 11.52 8.08 22.01
C SER A 113 12.29 7.07 21.14
N PRO A 114 13.62 6.94 21.28
CA PRO A 114 14.43 6.16 20.35
C PRO A 114 14.04 4.68 20.33
N VAL A 115 14.08 4.08 19.15
CA VAL A 115 14.08 2.63 18.97
C VAL A 115 15.52 2.22 18.75
N LEU A 116 16.05 1.38 19.65
CA LEU A 116 17.44 0.94 19.59
C LEU A 116 17.62 -0.04 18.43
N GLU A 117 18.72 0.15 17.70
CA GLU A 117 19.17 -0.81 16.70
C GLU A 117 19.58 -2.12 17.39
N VAL A 118 19.34 -3.23 16.69
CA VAL A 118 19.68 -4.57 17.15
C VAL A 118 20.66 -5.22 16.17
N GLN A 119 21.44 -6.16 16.68
CA GLN A 119 22.16 -7.14 15.85
C GLN A 119 21.36 -8.43 15.74
N SER A 120 21.69 -9.28 14.78
CA SER A 120 21.10 -10.61 14.65
C SER A 120 22.14 -11.73 14.58
N LEU A 121 21.83 -12.85 15.25
CA LEU A 121 22.66 -14.05 15.26
C LEU A 121 21.79 -15.29 15.11
N CYS A 122 22.36 -16.35 14.54
CA CYS A 122 21.71 -17.66 14.48
C CYS A 122 21.98 -18.43 15.77
N ILE A 123 20.95 -18.55 16.63
CA ILE A 123 21.04 -19.23 17.92
C ILE A 123 19.92 -20.25 18.00
N ASN A 124 20.27 -21.50 18.30
CA ASN A 124 19.33 -22.63 18.31
C ASN A 124 18.54 -22.75 16.99
N GLN A 125 19.23 -22.57 15.86
CA GLN A 125 18.65 -22.60 14.51
C GLN A 125 17.57 -21.53 14.26
N GLN A 126 17.55 -20.47 15.06
CA GLN A 126 16.64 -19.33 14.91
C GLN A 126 17.44 -18.02 14.90
N CYS A 127 17.10 -17.12 13.99
CA CYS A 127 17.61 -15.76 14.00
C CYS A 127 16.98 -15.00 15.16
N GLN A 128 17.81 -14.48 16.05
CA GLN A 128 17.41 -13.76 17.25
C GLN A 128 18.05 -12.37 17.26
N SER A 129 17.34 -11.38 17.79
CA SER A 129 17.81 -10.01 17.98
C SER A 129 18.60 -9.84 19.29
N PHE A 130 19.63 -8.99 19.28
CA PHE A 130 20.39 -8.60 20.46
C PHE A 130 20.60 -7.09 20.46
N ASP A 131 20.35 -6.45 21.60
CA ASP A 131 20.59 -5.01 21.77
C ASP A 131 22.08 -4.71 21.73
N ILE A 132 22.44 -3.64 21.03
CA ILE A 132 23.79 -3.10 21.04
C ILE A 132 23.91 -2.24 22.30
N LYS A 133 24.70 -2.70 23.28
CA LYS A 133 25.02 -1.94 24.50
C LYS A 133 26.08 -0.90 24.27
#